data_AF-A0A7C6W7F7-F1
#
_entry.id   AF-A0A7C6W7F7-F1
#
_cell.length_a   1.000
_cell.length_b   1.000
_cell.length_c   1.000
_cell.angle_alpha   90.00
_cell.angle_beta   90.00
_cell.angle_gamma   90.00
#
_symmetry.space_group_name_H-M   'P 1'
#
loop_
_entity.id
_entity.type
_entity.pdbx_description
1 polymer ?
#
loop_
_entity_poly.entity_id
_entity_poly.type
_entity_poly.pdbx_seq_one_letter_code
_entity_poly.pdbx_strand_id
1 'polypeptide(L)'
;GSMYNFNGLQGLIWDYDKDGNTYFTEFGRKCADDPTTLLNGKIWKSPWSGKTYELSSNFNDGKLQINNTTWARDVVNPDSNGETYNDKSWKLERGEPRCDVEAAWREWAESTTEEEYMRKRENYTVCPAINYSESVRDDELELVWTKVSAKLKELTWKAMYAEHEGEFNYLVSKMIADCKDLGYDQCKEWSENEAAIKWRMQQELYPDKYGSPSG
;
A
#
# COMPACT_ATOMS: atom_id res chain seq x y z
N GLY A 1 -12.82 18.60 -2.43
CA GLY A 1 -13.29 17.21 -2.20
C GLY A 1 -12.13 16.23 -2.21
N SER A 2 -12.37 14.93 -2.05
CA SER A 2 -11.35 13.88 -1.93
C SER A 2 -10.32 13.87 -3.07
N MET A 3 -10.76 14.15 -4.31
CA MET A 3 -9.84 14.32 -5.46
C MET A 3 -8.79 15.42 -5.24
N TYR A 4 -9.16 16.55 -4.63
CA TYR A 4 -8.22 17.63 -4.35
C TYR A 4 -7.24 17.27 -3.24
N ASN A 5 -7.72 16.54 -2.23
CA ASN A 5 -6.89 16.11 -1.11
C ASN A 5 -5.84 15.09 -1.54
N PHE A 6 -6.22 14.13 -2.40
CA PHE A 6 -5.33 13.04 -2.81
C PHE A 6 -4.50 13.36 -4.04
N ASN A 7 -5.10 14.04 -5.03
CA ASN A 7 -4.54 14.13 -6.38
C ASN A 7 -4.25 15.57 -6.81
N GLY A 8 -4.56 16.59 -6.01
CA GLY A 8 -4.22 17.98 -6.28
C GLY A 8 -5.29 18.78 -7.04
N LEU A 9 -4.91 19.93 -7.60
CA LEU A 9 -5.85 20.89 -8.18
C LEU A 9 -6.36 20.46 -9.57
N GLN A 10 -7.68 20.27 -9.72
CA GLN A 10 -8.31 20.00 -11.01
C GLN A 10 -7.98 21.09 -12.05
N GLY A 11 -7.78 20.68 -13.30
CA GLY A 11 -7.46 21.53 -14.45
C GLY A 11 -5.98 21.92 -14.52
N LEU A 12 -5.23 21.77 -13.42
CA LEU A 12 -3.77 21.93 -13.41
C LEU A 12 -3.05 20.58 -13.29
N ILE A 13 -3.50 19.72 -12.36
CA ILE A 13 -2.86 18.44 -12.07
C ILE A 13 -3.59 17.29 -12.75
N TRP A 14 -4.91 17.24 -12.63
CA TRP A 14 -5.73 16.20 -13.25
C TRP A 14 -7.00 16.82 -13.84
N ASP A 15 -7.64 16.12 -14.76
CA ASP A 15 -8.98 16.46 -15.23
C ASP A 15 -9.75 15.22 -15.68
N TYR A 16 -11.01 15.41 -16.09
CA TYR A 16 -11.82 14.39 -16.74
C TYR A 16 -11.78 14.54 -18.26
N ASP A 17 -11.63 13.43 -18.96
CA ASP A 17 -11.81 13.39 -20.41
C ASP A 17 -13.31 13.51 -20.77
N LYS A 18 -13.60 13.54 -22.07
CA LYS A 18 -14.97 13.64 -22.60
C LYS A 18 -15.88 12.46 -22.20
N ASP A 19 -15.30 11.33 -21.82
CA ASP A 19 -15.99 10.10 -21.45
C ASP A 19 -16.08 9.96 -19.91
N GLY A 20 -15.60 10.97 -19.17
CA GLY A 20 -15.60 11.02 -17.71
C GLY A 20 -14.48 10.22 -17.04
N ASN A 21 -13.48 9.75 -17.79
CA ASN A 21 -12.30 9.09 -17.20
C ASN A 21 -11.32 10.15 -16.71
N THR A 22 -10.70 9.86 -15.58
CA THR A 22 -9.73 10.73 -14.91
C THR A 22 -8.35 10.53 -15.52
N TYR A 23 -7.63 11.62 -15.75
CA TYR A 23 -6.25 11.58 -16.24
C TYR A 23 -5.40 12.67 -15.60
N PHE A 24 -4.08 12.43 -15.51
CA PHE A 24 -3.15 13.51 -15.20
C PHE A 24 -2.87 14.37 -16.43
N THR A 25 -2.86 15.69 -16.24
CA THR A 25 -2.26 16.60 -17.22
C THR A 25 -0.75 16.30 -17.34
N GLU A 26 -0.09 16.78 -18.38
CA GLU A 26 1.37 16.61 -18.52
C GLU A 26 2.14 17.16 -17.30
N PHE A 27 1.68 18.29 -16.77
CA PHE A 27 2.29 18.87 -15.57
C PHE A 27 1.95 18.06 -14.32
N GLY A 28 0.70 17.60 -14.19
CA GLY A 28 0.30 16.77 -13.08
C GLY A 28 0.99 15.42 -13.03
N ARG A 29 1.31 14.82 -14.18
CA ARG A 29 2.17 13.62 -14.26
C ARG A 29 3.51 13.87 -13.59
N LYS A 30 4.19 14.98 -13.94
CA LYS A 30 5.48 15.35 -13.35
C LYS A 30 5.35 15.51 -11.83
N CYS A 31 4.27 16.13 -11.36
CA CYS A 31 3.97 16.25 -9.93
C CYS A 31 3.66 14.91 -9.24
N ALA A 32 3.02 13.97 -9.93
CA ALA A 32 2.71 12.65 -9.41
C ALA A 32 3.98 11.78 -9.27
N ASP A 33 4.85 11.84 -10.27
CA ASP A 33 6.11 11.09 -10.32
C ASP A 33 7.17 11.70 -9.38
N ASP A 34 7.22 13.04 -9.30
CA ASP A 34 8.08 13.80 -8.40
C ASP A 34 7.28 14.83 -7.59
N PRO A 35 6.88 14.49 -6.35
CA PRO A 35 6.18 15.41 -5.46
C PRO A 35 6.96 16.68 -5.10
N THR A 36 8.26 16.74 -5.34
CA THR A 36 9.08 17.95 -5.10
C THR A 36 9.01 18.97 -6.25
N THR A 37 8.30 18.63 -7.34
CA THR A 37 8.06 19.53 -8.47
C THR A 37 7.50 20.88 -8.02
N LEU A 38 8.16 21.97 -8.43
CA LEU A 38 7.76 23.35 -8.09
C LEU A 38 6.53 23.82 -8.89
N LEU A 39 5.60 24.46 -8.18
CA LEU A 39 4.39 25.09 -8.71
C LEU A 39 4.59 26.59 -9.02
N ASN A 40 5.80 27.12 -8.83
CA ASN A 40 6.11 28.54 -8.99
C ASN A 40 5.67 29.09 -10.35
N GLY A 41 4.89 30.18 -10.32
CA GLY A 41 4.39 30.86 -11.51
C GLY A 41 3.27 30.12 -12.25
N LYS A 42 2.78 28.99 -11.71
CA LYS A 42 1.56 28.34 -12.21
C LYS A 42 0.35 29.15 -11.77
N ILE A 43 -0.55 29.41 -12.69
CA ILE A 43 -1.81 30.08 -12.40
C ILE A 43 -2.91 29.02 -12.36
N TRP A 44 -3.66 29.00 -11.28
CA TRP A 44 -4.85 28.16 -11.15
C TRP A 44 -6.08 29.02 -10.90
N LYS A 45 -7.14 28.78 -11.67
CA LYS A 45 -8.44 29.42 -11.48
C LYS A 45 -9.40 28.41 -10.86
N SER A 46 -9.93 28.74 -9.69
CA SER A 46 -10.91 27.89 -9.01
C SER A 46 -12.18 27.76 -9.85
N PRO A 47 -12.61 26.53 -10.22
CA PRO A 47 -13.86 26.35 -10.95
C PRO A 47 -15.10 26.67 -10.11
N TRP A 48 -14.96 26.74 -8.78
CA TRP A 48 -16.04 26.96 -7.82
C TRP A 48 -16.25 28.45 -7.50
N SER A 49 -15.14 29.19 -7.32
CA SER A 49 -15.19 30.59 -6.91
C SER A 49 -14.82 31.57 -8.02
N GLY A 50 -14.28 31.07 -9.15
CA GLY A 50 -13.77 31.89 -10.25
C GLY A 50 -12.50 32.69 -9.91
N LYS A 51 -11.99 32.59 -8.67
CA LYS A 51 -10.78 33.29 -8.24
C LYS A 51 -9.54 32.67 -8.85
N THR A 52 -8.58 33.53 -9.20
CA THR A 52 -7.30 33.15 -9.76
C THR A 52 -6.22 33.22 -8.68
N TYR A 53 -5.37 32.22 -8.64
CA TYR A 53 -4.27 32.08 -7.70
C TYR A 53 -2.99 31.84 -8.47
N GLU A 54 -1.95 32.59 -8.16
CA GLU A 54 -0.59 32.25 -8.55
C GLU A 54 -0.01 31.33 -7.47
N LEU A 55 0.44 30.15 -7.90
CA LEU A 55 0.94 29.12 -7.02
C LEU A 55 2.45 29.28 -6.80
N SER A 56 2.90 28.81 -5.64
CA SER A 56 4.29 28.76 -5.25
C SER A 56 4.58 27.47 -4.49
N SER A 57 5.86 27.21 -4.23
CA SER A 57 6.35 26.05 -3.48
C SER A 57 6.21 24.74 -4.24
N ASN A 58 6.56 23.60 -3.62
CA ASN A 58 6.49 22.30 -4.31
C ASN A 58 5.10 21.68 -4.19
N PHE A 59 4.81 20.69 -5.03
CA PHE A 59 3.52 19.99 -5.05
C PHE A 59 3.21 19.29 -3.72
N ASN A 60 4.21 18.72 -3.05
CA ASN A 60 4.05 18.06 -1.77
C ASN A 60 3.57 19.00 -0.66
N ASP A 61 3.99 20.27 -0.66
CA ASP A 61 3.56 21.28 0.32
C ASP A 61 2.04 21.53 0.28
N GLY A 62 1.41 21.29 -0.89
CA GLY A 62 -0.04 21.38 -1.07
C GLY A 62 -0.82 20.10 -0.71
N LYS A 63 -0.14 18.98 -0.42
CA LYS A 63 -0.78 17.72 -0.05
C LYS A 63 -1.13 17.69 1.42
N LEU A 64 -2.18 16.93 1.75
CA LEU A 64 -2.55 16.68 3.15
C LEU A 64 -1.44 15.88 3.86
N GLN A 65 -0.72 16.52 4.78
CA GLN A 65 0.42 15.92 5.51
C GLN A 65 0.00 15.12 6.75
N ILE A 66 -1.29 15.13 7.11
CA ILE A 66 -1.81 14.37 8.24
C ILE A 66 -1.95 12.91 7.81
N ASN A 67 -1.26 12.00 8.51
CA ASN A 67 -1.36 10.56 8.28
C ASN A 67 -2.65 9.97 8.87
N ASN A 68 -3.80 10.53 8.50
CA ASN A 68 -5.11 9.97 8.82
C ASN A 68 -6.00 10.03 7.57
N THR A 69 -6.61 8.90 7.21
CA THR A 69 -7.46 8.79 6.02
C THR A 69 -8.91 8.88 6.47
N THR A 70 -9.54 10.03 6.29
CA THR A 70 -10.97 10.23 6.63
C THR A 70 -11.92 9.61 5.60
N TRP A 71 -11.43 9.32 4.40
CA TRP A 71 -12.17 8.69 3.31
C TRP A 71 -11.26 7.77 2.50
N ALA A 72 -11.66 6.53 2.25
CA ALA A 72 -10.80 5.58 1.55
C ALA A 72 -10.56 5.99 0.08
N ARG A 73 -9.30 5.86 -0.38
CA ARG A 73 -8.91 6.22 -1.76
C ARG A 73 -9.57 5.32 -2.80
N ASP A 74 -9.81 4.06 -2.48
CA ASP A 74 -10.41 3.08 -3.38
C ASP A 74 -11.95 3.16 -3.45
N VAL A 75 -12.55 4.18 -2.84
CA VAL A 75 -14.00 4.45 -3.02
C VAL A 75 -14.24 5.04 -4.40
N VAL A 76 -15.32 4.59 -5.05
CA VAL A 76 -15.78 5.11 -6.34
C VAL A 76 -15.99 6.63 -6.24
N ASN A 77 -15.36 7.35 -7.15
CA ASN A 77 -15.56 8.77 -7.35
C ASN A 77 -16.85 8.96 -8.16
N PRO A 78 -17.94 9.51 -7.56
CA PRO A 78 -19.23 9.64 -8.21
C PRO A 78 -19.22 10.61 -9.40
N ASP A 79 -18.20 11.48 -9.47
CA ASP A 79 -18.03 12.45 -10.56
C ASP A 79 -17.24 11.86 -11.75
N SER A 80 -16.72 10.64 -11.62
CA SER A 80 -15.98 9.94 -12.67
C SER A 80 -16.81 8.83 -13.32
N ASN A 81 -16.31 8.26 -14.41
CA ASN A 81 -16.89 7.10 -15.09
C ASN A 81 -16.63 5.76 -14.35
N GLY A 82 -16.99 5.71 -13.06
CA GLY A 82 -16.85 4.53 -12.21
C GLY A 82 -15.42 4.26 -11.70
N GLU A 83 -14.51 5.23 -11.83
CA GLU A 83 -13.16 5.14 -11.28
C GLU A 83 -13.15 5.51 -9.79
N THR A 84 -12.09 5.14 -9.09
CA THR A 84 -11.94 5.49 -7.67
C THR A 84 -11.14 6.79 -7.50
N TYR A 85 -11.03 7.30 -6.27
CA TYR A 85 -10.10 8.40 -5.98
C TYR A 85 -8.62 8.00 -6.04
N ASN A 86 -8.31 6.70 -6.19
CA ASN A 86 -6.96 6.17 -6.31
C ASN A 86 -6.47 6.29 -7.76
N ASP A 87 -5.48 7.15 -7.98
CA ASP A 87 -4.88 7.43 -9.29
C ASP A 87 -4.31 6.19 -9.97
N LYS A 88 -3.85 5.21 -9.20
CA LYS A 88 -3.35 3.93 -9.74
C LYS A 88 -4.43 3.07 -10.38
N SER A 89 -5.70 3.30 -10.03
CA SER A 89 -6.84 2.56 -10.59
C SER A 89 -7.37 3.16 -11.90
N TRP A 90 -7.00 4.40 -12.21
CA TRP A 90 -7.55 5.11 -13.37
C TRP A 90 -7.15 4.43 -14.67
N LYS A 91 -8.11 4.30 -15.58
CA LYS A 91 -7.94 3.63 -16.87
C LYS A 91 -6.82 4.22 -17.70
N LEU A 92 -6.72 5.54 -17.75
CA LEU A 92 -5.71 6.26 -18.53
C LEU A 92 -4.31 6.23 -17.88
N GLU A 93 -4.24 5.81 -16.62
CA GLU A 93 -3.02 5.67 -15.83
C GLU A 93 -2.44 4.25 -15.90
N ARG A 94 -3.25 3.27 -16.31
CA ARG A 94 -2.89 1.85 -16.50
C ARG A 94 -2.23 1.59 -17.87
N GLY A 95 -1.42 2.54 -18.36
CA GLY A 95 -0.67 2.43 -19.61
C GLY A 95 0.45 1.38 -19.56
N GLU A 96 1.47 1.56 -20.38
CA GLU A 96 2.63 0.67 -20.44
C GLU A 96 3.29 0.45 -19.05
N PRO A 97 3.87 -0.73 -18.78
CA PRO A 97 4.62 -0.99 -17.56
C PRO A 97 5.76 0.01 -17.38
N ARG A 98 6.02 0.45 -16.15
CA ARG A 98 7.02 1.49 -15.84
C ARG A 98 8.44 0.95 -15.83
N CYS A 99 8.61 -0.36 -15.69
CA CYS A 99 9.90 -1.04 -15.70
C CYS A 99 9.77 -2.52 -16.11
N ASP A 100 10.88 -3.17 -16.41
CA ASP A 100 10.93 -4.57 -16.84
C ASP A 100 10.37 -5.54 -15.78
N VAL A 101 10.55 -5.23 -14.49
CA VAL A 101 9.99 -6.05 -13.40
C VAL A 101 8.47 -5.97 -13.38
N GLU A 102 7.90 -4.78 -13.58
CA GLU A 102 6.46 -4.61 -13.68
C GLU A 102 5.92 -5.30 -14.95
N ALA A 103 6.63 -5.17 -16.07
CA ALA A 103 6.26 -5.84 -17.32
C ALA A 103 6.20 -7.36 -17.15
N ALA A 104 7.27 -7.96 -16.60
CA ALA A 104 7.34 -9.39 -16.32
C ALA A 104 6.26 -9.84 -15.33
N TRP A 105 5.97 -9.03 -14.31
CA TRP A 105 4.88 -9.32 -13.38
C TRP A 105 3.52 -9.31 -14.08
N ARG A 106 3.22 -8.29 -14.90
CA ARG A 106 1.95 -8.18 -15.63
C ARG A 106 1.74 -9.33 -16.61
N GLU A 107 2.80 -9.76 -17.29
CA GLU A 107 2.79 -10.93 -18.18
C GLU A 107 2.48 -12.21 -17.39
N TRP A 108 3.23 -12.47 -16.31
CA TRP A 108 3.02 -13.64 -15.45
C TRP A 108 1.64 -13.65 -14.75
N ALA A 109 1.18 -12.49 -14.30
CA ALA A 109 -0.08 -12.30 -13.61
C ALA A 109 -1.28 -12.22 -14.57
N GLU A 110 -1.02 -12.11 -15.88
CA GLU A 110 -1.98 -11.79 -16.93
C GLU A 110 -2.88 -10.60 -16.56
N SER A 111 -2.38 -9.64 -15.80
CA SER A 111 -3.18 -8.59 -15.15
C SER A 111 -2.42 -7.26 -15.09
N THR A 112 -3.14 -6.15 -15.19
CA THR A 112 -2.55 -4.80 -15.18
C THR A 112 -2.44 -4.21 -13.78
N THR A 113 -3.25 -4.71 -12.83
CA THR A 113 -3.23 -4.29 -11.43
C THR A 113 -3.33 -5.48 -10.49
N GLU A 114 -2.88 -5.32 -9.25
CA GLU A 114 -3.00 -6.34 -8.21
C GLU A 114 -4.46 -6.66 -7.92
N GLU A 115 -5.35 -5.67 -7.97
CA GLU A 115 -6.78 -5.89 -7.77
C GLU A 115 -7.39 -6.75 -8.88
N GLU A 116 -7.03 -6.52 -10.14
CA GLU A 116 -7.45 -7.36 -11.26
C GLU A 116 -6.94 -8.80 -11.09
N TYR A 117 -5.67 -8.95 -10.73
CA TYR A 117 -5.05 -10.24 -10.44
C TYR A 117 -5.78 -10.99 -9.32
N MET A 118 -6.13 -10.29 -8.23
CA MET A 118 -6.86 -10.88 -7.12
C MET A 118 -8.27 -11.27 -7.56
N ARG A 119 -9.02 -10.38 -8.23
CA ARG A 119 -10.40 -10.66 -8.68
C ARG A 119 -10.51 -11.84 -9.65
N LYS A 120 -9.48 -12.11 -10.46
CA LYS A 120 -9.43 -13.29 -11.34
C LYS A 120 -9.29 -14.62 -10.59
N ARG A 121 -8.91 -14.59 -9.31
CA ARG A 121 -8.64 -15.77 -8.50
C ARG A 121 -9.77 -15.95 -7.49
N GLU A 122 -10.30 -17.16 -7.40
CA GLU A 122 -11.35 -17.47 -6.43
C GLU A 122 -10.77 -17.93 -5.07
N ASN A 123 -9.45 -18.08 -4.98
CA ASN A 123 -8.77 -18.68 -3.82
C ASN A 123 -8.23 -17.64 -2.82
N TYR A 124 -9.01 -16.61 -2.50
CA TYR A 124 -8.65 -15.70 -1.42
C TYR A 124 -9.89 -15.29 -0.62
N THR A 125 -9.69 -15.09 0.68
CA THR A 125 -10.72 -14.59 1.57
C THR A 125 -10.32 -13.21 2.04
N VAL A 126 -11.14 -12.20 1.72
CA VAL A 126 -10.94 -10.85 2.27
C VAL A 126 -11.25 -10.88 3.75
N CYS A 127 -10.21 -10.66 4.54
CA CYS A 127 -10.26 -10.57 5.99
C CYS A 127 -10.71 -9.15 6.38
N PRO A 128 -11.96 -8.94 6.85
CA PRO A 128 -12.45 -7.60 7.12
C PRO A 128 -11.66 -6.95 8.25
N ALA A 129 -11.59 -5.62 8.21
CA ALA A 129 -11.03 -4.86 9.31
C ALA A 129 -11.81 -5.13 10.60
N ILE A 130 -11.08 -5.30 11.69
CA ILE A 130 -11.60 -5.37 13.05
C ILE A 130 -10.84 -4.39 13.93
N ASN A 131 -11.50 -3.89 14.97
CA ASN A 131 -10.86 -3.04 15.96
C ASN A 131 -9.99 -3.87 16.90
N TYR A 132 -8.84 -4.30 16.39
CA TYR A 132 -7.84 -5.09 17.09
C TYR A 132 -6.59 -4.24 17.33
N SER A 133 -5.98 -4.40 18.50
CA SER A 133 -4.68 -3.86 18.84
C SER A 133 -3.88 -4.99 19.46
N GLU A 134 -2.62 -5.13 19.02
CA GLU A 134 -1.71 -6.15 19.55
C GLU A 134 -1.50 -5.94 21.05
N SER A 135 -1.39 -7.03 21.80
CA SER A 135 -1.03 -6.96 23.21
C SER A 135 0.38 -6.39 23.40
N VAL A 136 0.66 -5.90 24.61
CA VAL A 136 2.02 -5.44 24.96
C VAL A 136 2.88 -6.67 25.25
N ARG A 137 4.02 -6.78 24.58
CA ARG A 137 5.05 -7.77 24.93
C ARG A 137 5.70 -7.38 26.24
N ASP A 138 5.94 -8.35 27.12
CA ASP A 138 6.72 -8.09 28.33
C ASP A 138 8.19 -7.80 28.01
N ASP A 139 8.92 -7.27 29.00
CA ASP A 139 10.31 -6.82 28.83
C ASP A 139 11.26 -7.96 28.40
N GLU A 140 10.99 -9.20 28.83
CA GLU A 140 11.81 -10.36 28.50
C GLU A 140 11.61 -10.75 27.03
N LEU A 141 10.35 -10.86 26.60
CA LEU A 141 10.00 -11.15 25.22
C LEU A 141 10.44 -10.03 24.28
N GLU A 142 10.33 -8.76 24.67
CA GLU A 142 10.78 -7.63 23.85
C GLU A 142 12.31 -7.64 23.65
N LEU A 143 13.07 -8.04 24.67
CA LEU A 143 14.52 -8.21 24.56
C LEU A 143 14.88 -9.35 23.59
N VAL A 144 14.19 -10.49 23.69
CA VAL A 144 14.35 -11.63 22.76
C VAL A 144 13.99 -11.19 21.33
N TRP A 145 12.86 -10.51 21.17
CA TRP A 145 12.37 -10.01 19.90
C TRP A 145 13.38 -9.09 19.21
N THR A 146 13.98 -8.18 19.98
CA THR A 146 14.98 -7.24 19.49
C THR A 146 16.23 -7.97 19.00
N LYS A 147 16.73 -8.96 19.76
CA LYS A 147 17.90 -9.76 19.38
C LYS A 147 17.65 -10.59 18.13
N VAL A 148 16.51 -11.28 18.07
CA VAL A 148 16.07 -12.09 16.93
C VAL A 148 15.95 -11.20 15.68
N SER A 149 15.27 -10.05 15.81
CA SER A 149 15.07 -9.11 14.71
C SER A 149 16.39 -8.55 14.17
N ALA A 150 17.33 -8.21 15.06
CA ALA A 150 18.65 -7.72 14.67
C ALA A 150 19.44 -8.79 13.91
N LYS A 151 19.45 -10.03 14.41
CA LYS A 151 20.14 -11.15 13.77
C LYS A 151 19.56 -11.52 12.41
N LEU A 152 18.23 -11.55 12.31
CA LEU A 152 17.51 -11.81 11.07
C LEU A 152 17.84 -10.76 10.02
N LYS A 153 17.80 -9.47 10.37
CA LYS A 153 18.17 -8.36 9.47
C LYS A 153 19.63 -8.45 9.01
N GLU A 154 20.55 -8.74 9.93
CA GLU A 154 21.97 -8.87 9.60
C GLU A 154 22.24 -9.97 8.55
N LEU A 155 21.67 -11.17 8.76
CA LEU A 155 21.95 -12.32 7.92
C LEU A 155 21.15 -12.32 6.62
N THR A 156 19.92 -11.80 6.62
CA THR A 156 19.16 -11.58 5.37
C THR A 156 19.87 -10.58 4.47
N TRP A 157 20.39 -9.48 5.02
CA TRP A 157 21.16 -8.51 4.25
C TRP A 157 22.39 -9.16 3.62
N LYS A 158 23.18 -9.92 4.39
CA LYS A 158 24.32 -10.66 3.84
C LYS A 158 23.90 -11.65 2.75
N ALA A 159 22.80 -12.39 2.95
CA ALA A 159 22.30 -13.35 1.98
C ALA A 159 21.90 -12.67 0.66
N MET A 160 21.26 -11.50 0.70
CA MET A 160 20.88 -10.75 -0.50
C MET A 160 22.07 -10.35 -1.38
N TYR A 161 23.26 -10.19 -0.80
CA TYR A 161 24.50 -9.84 -1.52
C TYR A 161 25.45 -11.02 -1.72
N ALA A 162 25.03 -12.25 -1.42
CA ALA A 162 25.85 -13.43 -1.64
C ALA A 162 26.19 -13.60 -3.12
N GLU A 163 27.45 -13.86 -3.45
CA GLU A 163 27.92 -13.92 -4.84
C GLU A 163 27.51 -15.22 -5.54
N HIS A 164 27.28 -16.27 -4.75
CA HIS A 164 26.93 -17.59 -5.25
C HIS A 164 25.96 -18.33 -4.31
N GLU A 165 25.20 -19.25 -4.90
CA GLU A 165 24.12 -19.99 -4.22
C GLU A 165 24.57 -20.72 -2.95
N GLY A 166 25.80 -21.25 -2.93
CA GLY A 166 26.35 -21.92 -1.75
C GLY A 166 26.49 -21.00 -0.52
N GLU A 167 26.87 -19.74 -0.74
CA GLU A 167 26.98 -18.75 0.35
C GLU A 167 25.59 -18.32 0.80
N PHE A 168 24.69 -18.07 -0.14
CA PHE A 168 23.29 -17.77 0.14
C PHE A 168 22.65 -18.84 1.04
N ASN A 169 22.75 -20.12 0.64
CA ASN A 169 22.16 -21.24 1.37
C ASN A 169 22.78 -21.39 2.77
N TYR A 170 24.09 -21.16 2.89
CA TYR A 170 24.76 -21.16 4.19
C TYR A 170 24.24 -20.04 5.11
N LEU A 171 24.14 -18.80 4.60
CA LEU A 171 23.67 -17.65 5.37
C LEU A 171 22.22 -17.83 5.82
N VAL A 172 21.34 -18.36 4.97
CA VAL A 172 19.96 -18.69 5.31
C VAL A 172 19.90 -19.77 6.39
N SER A 173 20.68 -20.85 6.25
CA SER A 173 20.73 -21.94 7.25
C SER A 173 21.24 -21.43 8.59
N LYS A 174 22.29 -20.60 8.57
CA LYS A 174 22.85 -19.96 9.76
C LYS A 174 21.83 -19.04 10.43
N MET A 175 21.09 -18.26 9.65
CA MET A 175 20.04 -17.38 10.17
C MET A 175 18.98 -18.15 10.93
N ILE A 176 18.48 -19.26 10.36
CA ILE A 176 17.48 -20.09 11.02
C ILE A 176 18.00 -20.62 12.36
N ALA A 177 19.23 -21.16 12.37
CA ALA A 177 19.85 -21.68 13.59
C ALA A 177 20.08 -20.58 14.65
N ASP A 178 20.74 -19.49 14.28
CA ASP A 178 21.05 -18.39 15.20
C ASP A 178 19.77 -17.75 15.76
N CYS A 179 18.74 -17.52 14.94
CA CYS A 179 17.47 -16.97 15.41
C CYS A 179 16.75 -17.95 16.36
N LYS A 180 16.79 -19.25 16.08
CA LYS A 180 16.22 -20.26 16.97
C LYS A 180 16.92 -20.28 18.33
N ASP A 181 18.25 -20.26 18.34
CA ASP A 181 19.05 -20.22 19.57
C ASP A 181 18.82 -18.93 20.39
N LEU A 182 18.50 -17.83 19.71
CA LEU A 182 18.14 -16.56 20.35
C LEU A 182 16.72 -16.54 20.95
N GLY A 183 15.88 -17.54 20.68
CA GLY A 183 14.52 -17.63 21.20
C GLY A 183 13.41 -17.30 20.19
N TYR A 184 13.64 -17.46 18.89
CA TYR A 184 12.61 -17.23 17.86
C TYR A 184 11.29 -17.95 18.13
N ASP A 185 11.34 -19.15 18.73
CA ASP A 185 10.15 -19.93 19.07
C ASP A 185 9.21 -19.16 20.03
N GLN A 186 9.74 -18.33 20.94
CA GLN A 186 8.94 -17.48 21.82
C GLN A 186 8.23 -16.35 21.06
N CYS A 187 8.95 -15.72 20.12
CA CYS A 187 8.35 -14.70 19.24
C CYS A 187 7.23 -15.31 18.39
N LYS A 188 7.46 -16.51 17.85
CA LYS A 188 6.49 -17.25 17.05
C LYS A 188 5.24 -17.60 17.86
N GLU A 189 5.41 -18.17 19.06
CA GLU A 189 4.29 -18.54 19.93
C GLU A 189 3.42 -17.32 20.28
N TRP A 190 4.05 -16.20 20.65
CA TRP A 190 3.33 -14.96 20.92
C TRP A 190 2.55 -14.47 19.69
N SER A 191 3.16 -14.46 18.50
CA SER A 191 2.47 -14.09 17.26
C SER A 191 1.31 -15.03 16.91
N GLU A 192 1.45 -16.34 17.13
CA GLU A 192 0.38 -17.32 16.90
C GLU A 192 -0.80 -17.09 17.85
N ASN A 193 -0.54 -16.74 19.12
CA ASN A 193 -1.58 -16.40 20.09
C ASN A 193 -2.33 -15.11 19.72
N GLU A 194 -1.61 -14.06 19.35
CA GLU A 194 -2.21 -12.79 18.89
C GLU A 194 -3.04 -12.98 17.62
N ALA A 195 -2.54 -13.78 16.66
CA ALA A 195 -3.29 -14.13 15.46
C ALA A 195 -4.57 -14.93 15.79
N ALA A 196 -4.51 -15.85 16.74
CA ALA A 196 -5.68 -16.62 17.18
C ALA A 196 -6.74 -15.72 17.85
N ILE A 197 -6.33 -14.75 18.67
CA ILE A 197 -7.22 -13.75 19.27
C ILE A 197 -7.91 -12.93 18.17
N LYS A 198 -7.13 -12.40 17.23
CA LYS A 198 -7.63 -11.62 16.10
C LYS A 198 -8.61 -12.44 15.26
N TRP A 199 -8.30 -13.71 14.99
CA TRP A 199 -9.15 -14.62 14.23
C TRP A 199 -10.48 -14.89 14.94
N ARG A 200 -10.46 -15.14 16.26
CA ARG A 200 -11.69 -15.31 17.04
C ARG A 200 -12.58 -14.06 16.97
N MET A 201 -12.00 -12.87 17.14
CA MET A 201 -12.74 -11.61 17.03
C MET A 201 -13.38 -11.44 15.64
N GLN A 202 -12.74 -11.93 14.59
CA GLN A 202 -13.30 -11.89 13.24
C GLN A 202 -14.48 -12.84 13.06
N GLN A 203 -14.40 -14.04 13.63
CA GLN A 203 -15.53 -14.98 13.62
C GLN A 203 -16.74 -14.42 14.39
N GLU A 204 -16.49 -13.78 15.53
CA GLU A 204 -17.55 -13.17 16.35
C GLU A 204 -18.20 -11.97 15.64
N LEU A 205 -17.42 -11.13 14.95
CA LEU A 205 -17.94 -9.95 14.26
C LEU A 205 -18.59 -10.29 12.90
N TYR A 206 -18.14 -11.35 12.23
CA TYR A 206 -18.63 -11.77 10.93
C TYR A 206 -19.03 -13.25 10.91
N PRO A 207 -20.02 -13.66 11.72
CA PRO A 207 -20.42 -15.06 11.85
C PRO A 207 -20.94 -15.65 10.53
N ASP A 208 -21.60 -14.85 9.68
CA ASP A 208 -22.11 -15.34 8.39
C ASP A 208 -20.99 -15.64 7.37
N LYS A 209 -19.80 -15.08 7.56
CA LYS A 209 -18.63 -15.32 6.69
C LYS A 209 -17.75 -16.47 7.16
N TYR A 210 -17.71 -16.72 8.46
CA TYR A 210 -16.74 -17.62 9.08
C TYR A 210 -17.34 -18.68 10.00
N GLY A 211 -18.64 -18.61 10.28
CA GLY A 211 -19.37 -19.61 11.03
C GLY A 211 -19.60 -20.86 10.19
N SER A 212 -19.48 -22.03 10.83
CA SER A 212 -20.01 -23.27 10.25
C SER A 212 -21.53 -23.11 10.07
N PRO A 213 -22.14 -23.64 8.99
CA PRO A 213 -23.59 -23.64 8.88
C PRO A 213 -24.13 -24.37 10.11
N SER A 214 -24.86 -23.67 10.97
CA SER A 214 -25.69 -24.30 12.00
C SER A 214 -26.61 -25.29 11.28
N GLY A 215 -26.52 -26.56 11.68
CA GLY A 215 -27.18 -27.70 11.02
C GLY A 215 -28.70 -27.65 10.99
#